data_AF-A0A1C6VWX3-F1
#
_entry.id   AF-A0A1C6VWX3-F1
#
_cell.length_a   1.000
_cell.length_b   1.000
_cell.length_c   1.000
_cell.angle_alpha   90.00
_cell.angle_beta   90.00
_cell.angle_gamma   90.00
#
_symmetry.space_group_name_H-M   'P 1'
#
loop_
_entity.id
_entity.type
_entity.pdbx_description
1 polymer ?
#
loop_
_entity_poly.entity_id
_entity_poly.type
_entity_poly.pdbx_seq_one_letter_code
_entity_poly.pdbx_strand_id
1 'polypeptide(L)'
;MSHTTQHEEQARQVKAALPGYLEVRETAAAVLVATGKDIGLRLDERDARDLAEAVVDAIHKGAEVRGIAFACDVADLELAAHERYLLPGARQKAASGDSLARAVLHDLEQYVQGAVKLRNELVERLARVGGEWLASRTARAVVPMPAPKGQHRAGAKVAA
;
A
#
# COMPACT_ATOMS: atom_id res chain seq x y z
N MET A 1 -11.78 -21.87 -12.11
CA MET A 1 -11.37 -20.83 -11.15
C MET A 1 -11.95 -19.52 -11.66
N SER A 2 -12.78 -18.80 -10.90
CA SER A 2 -13.29 -17.50 -11.36
C SER A 2 -12.18 -16.45 -11.29
N HIS A 3 -12.22 -15.45 -12.18
CA HIS A 3 -11.26 -14.34 -12.16
C HIS A 3 -11.19 -13.64 -10.79
N THR A 4 -12.31 -13.60 -10.06
CA THR A 4 -12.41 -13.04 -8.71
C THR A 4 -11.52 -13.75 -7.70
N THR A 5 -11.49 -15.09 -7.67
CA THR A 5 -10.67 -15.86 -6.72
C THR A 5 -9.17 -15.64 -6.95
N GLN A 6 -8.75 -15.46 -8.20
CA GLN A 6 -7.35 -15.18 -8.52
C GLN A 6 -6.93 -13.79 -8.04
N HIS A 7 -7.76 -12.77 -8.24
CA HIS A 7 -7.48 -11.41 -7.75
C HIS A 7 -7.47 -11.34 -6.23
N GLU A 8 -8.32 -12.09 -5.55
CA GLU A 8 -8.31 -12.17 -4.07
C GLU A 8 -7.01 -12.75 -3.53
N GLU A 9 -6.49 -13.81 -4.14
CA GLU A 9 -5.22 -14.41 -3.74
C GLU A 9 -4.05 -13.44 -3.97
N GLN A 10 -4.00 -12.80 -5.15
CA GLN A 10 -2.97 -11.79 -5.44
C GLN A 10 -3.05 -10.60 -4.49
N ALA A 11 -4.26 -10.10 -4.22
CA ALA A 11 -4.47 -9.03 -3.25
C ALA A 11 -3.97 -9.43 -1.85
N ARG A 12 -4.18 -10.68 -1.43
CA ARG A 12 -3.67 -11.18 -0.15
C ARG A 12 -2.14 -11.19 -0.10
N GLN A 13 -1.50 -11.65 -1.17
CA GLN A 13 -0.04 -11.65 -1.30
C GLN A 13 0.53 -10.23 -1.29
N VAL A 14 -0.10 -9.30 -2.03
CA VAL A 14 0.24 -7.88 -2.00
C VAL A 14 0.13 -7.32 -0.59
N LYS A 15 -1.01 -7.53 0.11
CA LYS A 15 -1.21 -7.04 1.48
C LYS A 15 -0.11 -7.54 2.43
N ALA A 16 0.24 -8.82 2.35
CA ALA A 16 1.28 -9.41 3.18
C ALA A 16 2.68 -8.83 2.91
N ALA A 17 2.93 -8.36 1.68
CA ALA A 17 4.21 -7.80 1.26
C ALA A 17 4.30 -6.26 1.38
N LEU A 18 3.22 -5.58 1.83
CA LEU A 18 3.21 -4.13 1.96
C LEU A 18 4.21 -3.65 3.02
N PRO A 19 5.10 -2.68 2.71
CA PRO A 19 6.25 -2.39 3.53
C PRO A 19 5.84 -1.60 4.76
N GLY A 20 6.22 -2.04 5.95
CA GLY A 20 5.94 -1.35 7.21
C GLY A 20 6.60 0.03 7.30
N TYR A 21 6.25 0.82 8.31
CA TYR A 21 6.86 2.14 8.54
C TYR A 21 8.39 2.10 8.53
N LEU A 22 8.97 1.11 9.22
CA LEU A 22 10.43 0.94 9.29
C LEU A 22 11.05 0.63 7.93
N GLU A 23 10.43 -0.24 7.15
CA GLU A 23 10.92 -0.65 5.83
C GLU A 23 10.81 0.48 4.80
N VAL A 24 9.77 1.32 4.91
CA VAL A 24 9.64 2.56 4.12
C VAL A 24 10.77 3.53 4.50
N ARG A 25 11.06 3.69 5.79
CA ARG A 25 12.15 4.55 6.27
C ARG A 25 13.52 4.07 5.78
N GLU A 26 13.76 2.75 5.80
CA GLU A 26 14.99 2.14 5.29
C GLU A 26 15.14 2.31 3.78
N THR A 27 14.05 2.15 3.03
CA THR A 27 14.03 2.39 1.57
C THR A 27 14.38 3.84 1.25
N ALA A 28 13.74 4.79 1.95
CA ALA A 28 14.03 6.22 1.79
C ALA A 28 15.49 6.54 2.15
N ALA A 29 16.02 5.98 3.23
CA ALA A 29 17.42 6.16 3.62
C ALA A 29 18.40 5.57 2.60
N ALA A 30 18.12 4.38 2.06
CA ALA A 30 18.95 3.75 1.03
C ALA A 30 18.98 4.58 -0.27
N VAL A 31 17.84 5.12 -0.68
CA VAL A 31 17.73 6.03 -1.84
C VAL A 31 18.53 7.31 -1.57
N LEU A 32 18.36 7.95 -0.41
CA LEU A 32 19.13 9.13 -0.03
C LEU A 32 20.65 8.89 -0.05
N VAL A 33 21.10 7.72 0.43
CA VAL A 33 22.52 7.34 0.44
C VAL A 33 23.03 7.05 -0.98
N ALA A 34 22.26 6.35 -1.82
CA ALA A 34 22.64 6.05 -3.19
C ALA A 34 22.74 7.32 -4.02
N THR A 35 21.68 8.13 -4.04
CA THR A 35 21.67 9.40 -4.76
C THR A 35 22.73 10.33 -4.17
N GLY A 36 22.86 10.45 -2.84
CA GLY A 36 23.90 11.27 -2.20
C GLY A 36 25.35 10.92 -2.59
N LYS A 37 25.61 9.68 -3.02
CA LYS A 37 26.92 9.29 -3.59
C LYS A 37 27.07 9.76 -5.04
N ASP A 38 26.00 9.72 -5.83
CA ASP A 38 26.01 10.10 -7.25
C ASP A 38 26.21 11.60 -7.47
N ILE A 39 25.66 12.43 -6.57
CA ILE A 39 25.72 13.91 -6.63
C ILE A 39 26.95 14.52 -5.95
N GLY A 40 27.89 13.71 -5.44
CA GLY A 40 29.28 14.11 -5.20
C GLY A 40 29.54 15.51 -4.62
N LEU A 41 28.92 15.86 -3.47
CA LEU A 41 29.18 17.04 -2.62
C LEU A 41 29.06 18.45 -3.28
N ARG A 42 28.12 19.22 -2.71
CA ARG A 42 27.46 20.47 -3.18
C ARG A 42 26.40 20.22 -4.25
N LEU A 43 25.23 19.82 -3.74
CA LEU A 43 23.96 19.88 -4.44
C LEU A 43 23.67 21.30 -4.91
N ASP A 44 23.57 21.50 -6.22
CA ASP A 44 22.89 22.66 -6.75
C ASP A 44 21.36 22.53 -6.55
N GLU A 45 20.62 23.58 -6.85
CA GLU A 45 19.16 23.60 -6.61
C GLU A 45 18.41 22.58 -7.47
N ARG A 46 18.95 22.18 -8.63
CA ARG A 46 18.33 21.21 -9.53
C ARG A 46 18.51 19.80 -8.97
N ASP A 47 19.73 19.45 -8.59
CA ASP A 47 20.04 18.15 -8.02
C ASP A 47 19.29 17.89 -6.70
N ALA A 48 19.05 18.94 -5.91
CA ALA A 48 18.25 18.86 -4.69
C ALA A 48 16.77 18.56 -4.96
N ARG A 49 16.21 19.10 -6.05
CA ARG A 49 14.83 18.78 -6.47
C ARG A 49 14.73 17.34 -6.95
N ASP A 50 15.68 16.89 -7.79
CA ASP A 50 15.70 15.53 -8.33
C ASP A 50 15.86 14.49 -7.20
N LEU A 51 16.69 14.78 -6.19
CA LEU A 51 16.83 13.95 -4.99
C LEU A 51 15.52 13.86 -4.19
N ALA A 52 14.82 14.99 -4.01
CA ALA A 52 13.54 15.02 -3.29
C ALA A 52 12.45 14.24 -4.05
N GLU A 53 12.39 14.37 -5.37
CA GLU A 53 11.48 13.63 -6.24
C GLU A 53 11.72 12.12 -6.12
N ALA A 54 12.98 11.67 -6.18
CA ALA A 54 13.32 10.25 -6.04
C ALA A 54 12.90 9.65 -4.70
N VAL A 55 12.99 10.41 -3.60
CA VAL A 55 12.52 9.99 -2.27
C VAL A 55 11.00 9.92 -2.21
N VAL A 56 10.31 10.92 -2.77
CA VAL A 56 8.84 10.94 -2.83
C VAL A 56 8.34 9.76 -3.66
N ASP A 57 8.92 9.51 -4.83
CA ASP A 57 8.57 8.39 -5.71
C ASP A 57 8.76 7.03 -5.04
N ALA A 58 9.85 6.87 -4.29
CA ALA A 58 10.12 5.65 -3.53
C ALA A 58 9.03 5.32 -2.50
N ILE A 59 8.36 6.35 -1.97
CA ILE A 59 7.29 6.21 -0.97
C ILE A 59 5.91 6.16 -1.63
N HIS A 60 5.70 6.93 -2.70
CA HIS A 60 4.39 7.21 -3.28
C HIS A 60 3.64 5.95 -3.66
N LYS A 61 4.28 5.03 -4.41
CA LYS A 61 3.63 3.78 -4.84
C LYS A 61 3.30 2.85 -3.68
N GLY A 62 4.17 2.75 -2.67
CA GLY A 62 3.88 1.99 -1.46
C GLY A 62 2.69 2.58 -0.68
N ALA A 63 2.60 3.91 -0.60
CA ALA A 63 1.50 4.62 0.04
C ALA A 63 0.18 4.45 -0.72
N GLU A 64 0.21 4.53 -2.05
CA GLU A 64 -0.96 4.28 -2.92
C GLU A 64 -1.53 2.88 -2.67
N VAL A 65 -0.68 1.84 -2.73
CA VAL A 65 -1.11 0.45 -2.53
C VAL A 65 -1.60 0.22 -1.10
N ARG A 66 -0.98 0.84 -0.08
CA ARG A 66 -1.48 0.81 1.31
C ARG A 66 -2.84 1.48 1.46
N GLY A 67 -3.10 2.59 0.77
CA GLY A 67 -4.39 3.26 0.79
C GLY A 67 -5.51 2.38 0.21
N ILE A 68 -5.23 1.71 -0.91
CA ILE A 68 -6.18 0.76 -1.51
C ILE A 68 -6.43 -0.43 -0.57
N ALA A 69 -5.37 -1.00 0.01
CA ALA A 69 -5.50 -2.12 0.96
C ALA A 69 -6.36 -1.75 2.17
N PHE A 70 -6.17 -0.55 2.72
CA PHE A 70 -7.00 -0.03 3.81
C PHE A 70 -8.47 0.11 3.40
N ALA A 71 -8.75 0.65 2.20
CA ALA A 71 -10.11 0.75 1.69
C ALA A 71 -10.78 -0.63 1.53
N CYS A 72 -10.03 -1.67 1.11
CA CYS A 72 -10.54 -3.05 1.10
C CYS A 72 -10.93 -3.52 2.52
N ASP A 73 -10.07 -3.26 3.52
CA ASP A 73 -10.32 -3.70 4.90
C ASP A 73 -11.57 -3.02 5.49
N VAL A 74 -11.78 -1.73 5.19
CA VAL A 74 -12.99 -1.00 5.59
C VAL A 74 -14.22 -1.59 4.89
N ALA A 75 -14.16 -1.88 3.59
CA ALA A 75 -15.27 -2.48 2.87
C ALA A 75 -15.63 -3.88 3.42
N ASP A 76 -14.62 -4.71 3.73
CA ASP A 76 -14.82 -6.03 4.33
C ASP A 76 -15.46 -5.91 5.74
N LEU A 77 -15.02 -4.93 6.56
CA LEU A 77 -15.59 -4.65 7.87
C LEU A 77 -17.07 -4.23 7.78
N GLU A 78 -17.38 -3.29 6.88
CA GLU A 78 -18.74 -2.79 6.67
C GLU A 78 -19.68 -3.90 6.23
N LEU A 79 -19.27 -4.72 5.25
CA LEU A 79 -20.05 -5.88 4.80
C LEU A 79 -20.30 -6.87 5.94
N ALA A 80 -19.26 -7.18 6.73
CA ALA A 80 -19.39 -8.07 7.87
C ALA A 80 -20.36 -7.51 8.93
N ALA A 81 -20.34 -6.20 9.18
CA ALA A 81 -21.25 -5.54 10.12
C ALA A 81 -22.71 -5.61 9.64
N HIS A 82 -22.96 -5.40 8.36
CA HIS A 82 -24.31 -5.47 7.78
C HIS A 82 -24.88 -6.89 7.88
N GLU A 83 -24.11 -7.90 7.49
CA GLU A 83 -24.53 -9.31 7.57
C GLU A 83 -24.75 -9.76 9.01
N ARG A 84 -23.91 -9.31 9.94
CA ARG A 84 -23.98 -9.75 11.33
C ARG A 84 -25.08 -9.06 12.14
N TYR A 85 -25.32 -7.77 11.92
CA TYR A 85 -26.12 -6.96 12.83
C TYR A 85 -27.37 -6.34 12.21
N LEU A 86 -27.32 -5.88 10.96
CA LEU A 86 -28.40 -5.09 10.35
C LEU A 86 -29.40 -5.94 9.57
N LEU A 87 -28.90 -6.81 8.68
CA LEU A 87 -29.75 -7.65 7.82
C LEU A 87 -30.62 -8.65 8.59
N PRO A 88 -30.14 -9.37 9.62
CA PRO A 88 -30.97 -10.36 10.31
C PRO A 88 -32.22 -9.75 10.97
N GLY A 89 -32.06 -8.62 11.65
CA GLY A 89 -33.17 -7.93 12.32
C GLY A 89 -34.17 -7.34 11.32
N ALA A 90 -33.68 -6.76 10.22
CA ALA A 90 -34.53 -6.24 9.14
C ALA A 90 -35.35 -7.36 8.46
N ARG A 91 -34.71 -8.50 8.16
CA ARG A 91 -35.37 -9.70 7.60
C ARG A 91 -36.47 -10.22 8.50
N GLN A 92 -36.22 -10.33 9.80
CA GLN A 92 -37.22 -10.81 10.76
C GLN A 92 -38.44 -9.89 10.84
N LYS A 93 -38.23 -8.57 10.92
CA LYS A 93 -39.32 -7.59 10.98
C LYS A 93 -40.12 -7.54 9.68
N ALA A 94 -39.44 -7.57 8.53
CA ALA A 94 -40.10 -7.64 7.22
C ALA A 94 -40.98 -8.90 7.09
N ALA A 95 -40.50 -10.06 7.55
CA ALA A 95 -41.24 -11.32 7.55
C ALA A 95 -42.50 -11.28 8.45
N SER A 96 -42.49 -10.49 9.52
CA SER A 96 -43.65 -10.29 10.40
C SER A 96 -44.76 -9.41 9.82
N GLY A 97 -44.59 -8.92 8.59
CA GLY A 97 -45.60 -8.18 7.85
C GLY A 97 -45.47 -6.66 7.93
N ASP A 98 -44.50 -6.12 8.66
CA ASP A 98 -44.22 -4.68 8.73
C ASP A 98 -43.78 -4.14 7.35
N SER A 99 -44.57 -3.20 6.81
CA SER A 99 -44.35 -2.60 5.49
C SER A 99 -43.14 -1.65 5.47
N LEU A 100 -42.86 -0.94 6.56
CA LEU A 100 -41.69 -0.10 6.69
C LEU A 100 -40.43 -0.96 6.75
N ALA A 101 -40.48 -2.06 7.51
CA ALA A 101 -39.36 -3.00 7.59
C ALA A 101 -39.03 -3.65 6.23
N ARG A 102 -40.03 -3.89 5.38
CA ARG A 102 -39.80 -4.39 4.00
C ARG A 102 -39.07 -3.37 3.12
N ALA A 103 -39.44 -2.09 3.20
CA ALA A 103 -38.75 -1.03 2.46
C ALA A 103 -37.30 -0.88 2.95
N VAL A 104 -37.09 -0.83 4.27
CA VAL A 104 -35.75 -0.75 4.87
C VAL A 104 -34.88 -1.96 4.50
N LEU A 105 -35.46 -3.17 4.50
CA LEU A 105 -34.74 -4.36 4.06
C LEU A 105 -34.29 -4.26 2.60
N HIS A 106 -35.17 -3.78 1.71
CA HIS A 106 -34.83 -3.59 0.29
C HIS A 106 -33.65 -2.64 0.11
N ASP A 107 -33.68 -1.48 0.77
CA ASP A 107 -32.61 -0.49 0.68
C ASP A 107 -31.29 -1.02 1.26
N LEU A 108 -31.34 -1.76 2.38
CA LEU A 108 -30.18 -2.42 2.97
C LEU A 108 -29.57 -3.47 2.03
N GLU A 109 -30.39 -4.28 1.37
CA GLU A 109 -29.93 -5.28 0.42
C GLU A 109 -29.30 -4.64 -0.82
N GLN A 110 -29.88 -3.55 -1.33
CA GLN A 110 -29.27 -2.76 -2.41
C GLN A 110 -27.92 -2.16 -1.99
N TYR A 111 -27.84 -1.58 -0.79
CA TYR A 111 -26.59 -1.04 -0.27
C TYR A 111 -25.52 -2.12 -0.17
N VAL A 112 -25.83 -3.28 0.40
CA VAL A 112 -24.89 -4.40 0.53
C VAL A 112 -24.43 -4.90 -0.83
N GLN A 113 -25.33 -5.02 -1.82
CA GLN A 113 -24.93 -5.36 -3.18
C GLN A 113 -23.95 -4.34 -3.79
N GLY A 114 -24.22 -3.04 -3.60
CA GLY A 114 -23.31 -1.98 -4.02
C GLY A 114 -21.94 -2.05 -3.33
N ALA A 115 -21.94 -2.29 -2.02
CA ALA A 115 -20.72 -2.44 -1.22
C ALA A 115 -19.90 -3.67 -1.64
N VAL A 116 -20.54 -4.81 -1.94
CA VAL A 116 -19.87 -6.01 -2.49
C VAL A 116 -19.21 -5.69 -3.83
N LYS A 117 -19.90 -4.96 -4.71
CA LYS A 117 -19.34 -4.57 -6.01
C LYS A 117 -18.12 -3.66 -5.83
N LEU A 118 -18.22 -2.62 -5.01
CA LEU A 118 -17.09 -1.73 -4.71
C LEU A 118 -15.91 -2.49 -4.12
N ARG A 119 -16.15 -3.40 -3.17
CA ARG A 119 -15.11 -4.25 -2.59
C ARG A 119 -14.38 -5.06 -3.65
N ASN A 120 -15.11 -5.66 -4.59
CA ASN A 120 -14.51 -6.45 -5.67
C ASN A 120 -13.64 -5.58 -6.59
N GLU A 121 -14.10 -4.39 -6.96
CA GLU A 121 -13.30 -3.43 -7.74
C GLU A 121 -12.02 -3.00 -7.00
N LEU A 122 -12.10 -2.79 -5.68
CA LEU A 122 -10.94 -2.47 -4.85
C LEU A 122 -9.94 -3.63 -4.80
N VAL A 123 -10.41 -4.87 -4.65
CA VAL A 123 -9.55 -6.07 -4.67
C VAL A 123 -8.87 -6.25 -6.02
N GLU A 124 -9.59 -6.06 -7.12
CA GLU A 124 -9.02 -6.12 -8.47
C GLU A 124 -7.96 -5.03 -8.67
N ARG A 125 -8.25 -3.80 -8.24
CA ARG A 125 -7.30 -2.70 -8.29
C ARG A 125 -6.06 -2.96 -7.43
N LEU A 126 -6.23 -3.54 -6.25
CA LEU A 126 -5.14 -3.92 -5.36
C LEU A 126 -4.25 -4.99 -5.98
N ALA A 127 -4.85 -6.02 -6.58
CA ALA A 127 -4.12 -7.07 -7.29
C ALA A 127 -3.30 -6.49 -8.46
N ARG A 128 -3.89 -5.58 -9.24
CA ARG A 128 -3.24 -4.95 -10.40
C ARG A 128 -2.11 -4.00 -9.99
N VAL A 129 -2.42 -2.93 -9.24
CA VAL A 129 -1.44 -1.90 -8.86
C VAL A 129 -0.40 -2.46 -7.90
N GLY A 130 -0.81 -3.31 -6.97
CA GLY A 130 0.09 -4.01 -6.06
C GLY A 130 1.01 -4.99 -6.77
N GLY A 131 0.50 -5.72 -7.77
CA GLY A 131 1.30 -6.62 -8.60
C GLY A 131 2.37 -5.89 -9.41
N GLU A 132 2.01 -4.78 -10.05
CA GLU A 132 2.96 -3.89 -10.75
C GLU A 132 4.06 -3.39 -9.79
N TRP A 133 3.66 -2.92 -8.61
CA TRP A 133 4.59 -2.46 -7.59
C TRP A 133 5.54 -3.57 -7.10
N LEU A 134 5.03 -4.78 -6.82
CA LEU A 134 5.85 -5.92 -6.42
C LEU A 134 6.87 -6.31 -7.51
N ALA A 135 6.44 -6.35 -8.77
CA ALA A 135 7.33 -6.64 -9.88
C ALA A 135 8.46 -5.61 -10.00
N SER A 136 8.15 -4.33 -9.78
CA SER A 136 9.15 -3.25 -9.80
C SER A 136 10.20 -3.37 -8.68
N ARG A 137 9.84 -3.90 -7.51
CA ARG A 137 10.78 -4.13 -6.40
C ARG A 137 11.76 -5.27 -6.69
N THR A 138 11.29 -6.35 -7.28
CA THR A 138 12.14 -7.52 -7.63
C THR A 138 13.17 -7.17 -8.71
N ALA A 139 12.82 -6.30 -9.65
CA ALA A 139 13.75 -5.79 -10.66
C ALA A 139 14.81 -4.84 -10.09
N ARG A 140 14.53 -4.20 -8.94
CA ARG A 140 15.41 -3.23 -8.27
C ARG A 140 16.29 -3.89 -7.20
N ALA A 141 16.73 -5.12 -7.44
CA ALA A 141 17.72 -5.79 -6.59
C ALA A 141 18.95 -4.88 -6.45
N VAL A 142 19.11 -4.30 -5.26
CA VAL A 142 20.22 -3.43 -4.90
C VAL A 142 21.49 -4.23 -5.08
N VAL A 143 22.32 -3.84 -6.05
CA VAL A 143 23.67 -4.37 -6.18
C VAL A 143 24.40 -4.05 -4.87
N PRO A 144 24.92 -5.04 -4.12
CA PRO A 144 25.67 -4.76 -2.91
C PRO A 144 26.91 -3.97 -3.33
N MET A 145 26.99 -2.71 -2.88
CA MET A 145 28.20 -1.93 -3.07
C MET A 145 29.32 -2.59 -2.23
N PRO A 146 30.48 -2.93 -2.83
CA PRO A 146 31.58 -3.47 -2.05
C PRO A 146 31.97 -2.48 -0.95
N ALA A 147 32.24 -3.01 0.24
CA ALA A 147 32.59 -2.21 1.40
C ALA A 147 33.75 -1.25 1.08
N PRO A 148 33.70 0.02 1.50
CA PRO A 148 34.82 0.92 1.32
C PRO A 148 36.01 0.33 2.08
N LYS A 149 37.08 0.02 1.34
CA LYS A 149 38.37 -0.37 1.95
C LYS A 149 38.85 0.82 2.76
N GLY A 150 38.71 0.72 4.08
CA GLY A 150 39.11 1.76 5.00
C GLY A 150 40.62 1.94 5.05
N GLN A 151 40.99 3.23 5.11
CA GLN A 151 42.10 3.83 5.87
C GLN A 151 43.51 3.83 5.25
N HIS A 152 44.03 5.03 4.97
CA HIS A 152 45.21 5.54 5.69
C HIS A 152 45.33 7.07 5.68
N ARG A 153 45.16 7.64 6.88
CA ARG A 153 45.85 8.77 7.53
C ARG A 153 45.82 10.17 6.90
N ALA A 154 44.86 10.98 7.36
CA ALA A 154 45.12 12.39 7.66
C ALA A 154 45.65 12.49 9.10
N GLY A 155 46.94 12.80 9.26
CA GLY A 155 47.53 13.20 10.52
C GLY A 155 47.95 14.67 10.43
N ALA A 156 47.29 15.53 11.21
CA ALA A 156 47.64 16.94 11.34
C ALA A 156 48.72 17.14 12.43
N LYS A 157 49.81 17.82 12.05
CA LYS A 157 50.77 18.68 12.77
C LYS A 157 51.22 18.36 14.20
N VAL A 158 52.54 18.42 14.42
CA VAL A 158 53.16 19.15 15.55
C VAL A 158 54.45 19.83 15.08
N ALA A 159 54.60 21.11 15.41
CA ALA A 159 55.79 21.92 15.25
C ALA A 159 56.84 21.60 16.33
N ALA A 160 58.12 21.60 15.94
CA ALA A 160 59.26 22.01 16.76
C ALA A 160 60.40 22.38 15.80
#